data_AF-A0A3N4H7C5-F1
#
_entry.id   AF-A0A3N4H7C5-F1
#
_cell.length_a   1.000
_cell.length_b   1.000
_cell.length_c   1.000
_cell.angle_alpha   90.00
_cell.angle_beta   90.00
_cell.angle_gamma   90.00
#
_symmetry.space_group_name_H-M   'P 1'
#
loop_
_entity.id
_entity.type
_entity.pdbx_description
1 polymer ?
#
loop_
_entity_poly.entity_id
_entity_poly.type
_entity_poly.pdbx_seq_one_letter_code
_entity_poly.pdbx_strand_id
1 'polypeptide(L)' 'VRLCCRRRLYPHQVDRIEVLIEEFIDYFEEKLYKYDTKRIYLWRPVVHQLLHIVYFIRLFGPMYLYSQWTIER' A
#
# COMPACT_ATOMS: atom_id res chain seq x y z
N VAL A 1 -1.13 3.26 8.35
CA VAL A 1 -2.17 4.26 7.97
C VAL A 1 -1.76 5.71 8.28
N ARG A 2 -1.39 6.09 9.51
CA ARG A 2 -1.10 7.51 9.89
C ARG A 2 -0.03 8.22 9.05
N LEU A 3 0.98 7.50 8.53
CA LEU A 3 2.01 8.07 7.67
C LEU A 3 1.46 8.43 6.28
N CYS A 4 0.68 7.53 5.66
CA CYS A 4 0.10 7.73 4.33
C CYS A 4 -0.93 8.87 4.27
N CYS A 5 -1.50 9.27 5.42
CA CYS A 5 -2.44 10.38 5.53
C CYS A 5 -1.78 11.75 5.79
N ARG A 6 -0.46 11.87 5.66
CA ARG A 6 0.21 13.17 5.84
C ARG A 6 0.19 13.97 4.54
N ARG A 7 -0.03 15.28 4.64
CA ARG A 7 0.07 16.21 3.49
C ARG A 7 1.49 16.36 2.94
N ARG A 8 2.50 16.01 3.74
CA ARG A 8 3.92 16.01 3.37
C ARG A 8 4.58 14.74 3.88
N LEU A 9 5.41 14.14 3.03
CA LEU A 9 6.24 12.99 3.37
C LEU A 9 7.69 13.32 3.01
N TYR A 10 8.60 12.98 3.92
CA TYR A 10 10.03 12.99 3.63
C TYR A 10 10.45 11.64 3.03
N PRO A 11 11.54 11.57 2.24
CA PRO A 11 11.97 10.33 1.60
C PRO A 11 12.09 9.14 2.56
N HIS A 12 12.74 9.32 3.72
CA HIS A 12 12.86 8.27 4.76
C HIS A 12 11.52 7.76 5.30
N GLN A 13 10.46 8.57 5.23
CA GLN A 13 9.11 8.15 5.64
C GLN A 13 8.46 7.28 4.58
N VAL A 14 8.79 7.51 3.30
CA VAL A 14 8.35 6.67 2.19
C VAL A 14 9.03 5.31 2.27
N ASP A 15 10.34 5.26 2.54
CA ASP A 15 11.06 4.01 2.77
C ASP A 15 10.49 3.24 3.98
N ARG A 16 10.11 3.95 5.06
CA ARG A 16 9.45 3.30 6.20
C ARG A 16 8.06 2.75 5.84
N ILE A 17 7.32 3.41 4.95
CA ILE A 17 6.02 2.89 4.47
C ILE A 17 6.22 1.60 3.69
N GLU A 18 7.27 1.51 2.87
CA GLU A 18 7.63 0.30 2.12
C GLU A 18 7.89 -0.89 3.03
N VAL A 19 8.78 -0.73 3.99
CA VAL A 19 9.08 -1.78 4.98
C VAL A 19 7.82 -2.22 5.74
N LEU A 20 6.95 -1.27 6.13
CA LEU A 20 5.70 -1.60 6.83
C LEU A 20 4.69 -2.34 5.95
N ILE A 21 4.69 -2.08 4.63
CA ILE A 21 3.83 -2.81 3.69
C ILE A 21 4.37 -4.22 3.52
N GLU A 22 5.67 -4.39 3.34
CA GLU A 22 6.31 -5.71 3.25
C GLU A 22 6.04 -6.55 4.50
N GLU A 23 6.32 -6.02 5.69
CA GLU A 23 6.03 -6.67 6.98
C GLU A 23 4.54 -7.07 7.10
N PHE A 24 3.63 -6.22 6.60
CA PHE A 24 2.20 -6.52 6.59
C PHE A 24 1.83 -7.62 5.60
N ILE A 25 2.43 -7.64 4.41
CA ILE A 25 2.19 -8.69 3.42
C ILE A 25 2.65 -10.04 3.97
N ASP A 26 3.84 -10.11 4.57
CA ASP A 26 4.34 -11.34 5.18
C ASP A 26 3.37 -11.87 6.26
N TYR A 27 2.93 -10.99 7.16
CA TYR A 27 1.93 -11.33 8.19
C TYR A 27 0.60 -11.76 7.57
N PHE A 28 0.14 -11.04 6.54
CA PHE A 28 -1.11 -11.32 5.86
C PHE A 28 -1.07 -12.69 5.19
N GLU A 29 0.00 -12.98 4.45
CA GLU A 29 0.18 -14.24 3.74
C GLU A 29 0.21 -15.44 4.70
N GLU A 30 0.94 -15.30 5.81
CA GLU A 30 1.10 -16.38 6.78
C GLU A 30 -0.14 -16.56 7.68
N LYS A 31 -0.69 -15.47 8.23
CA LYS A 31 -1.69 -15.54 9.31
C LYS A 31 -3.14 -15.42 8.83
N LEU A 32 -3.39 -14.66 7.76
CA LEU A 32 -4.74 -14.34 7.29
C LEU A 32 -5.11 -15.15 6.05
N TYR A 33 -4.32 -15.02 4.99
CA TYR A 33 -4.45 -15.76 3.74
C TYR A 33 -4.06 -17.24 3.91
N LYS A 34 -3.10 -17.53 4.82
CA LYS A 34 -2.61 -18.88 5.12
C LYS A 34 -2.15 -19.64 3.88
N TYR A 35 -1.66 -18.92 2.87
CA TYR A 35 -1.29 -19.47 1.57
C TYR A 35 -2.42 -20.26 0.86
N ASP A 36 -3.69 -20.04 1.22
CA ASP A 36 -4.82 -20.75 0.65
C ASP A 36 -5.30 -20.08 -0.65
N THR A 37 -4.81 -20.59 -1.78
CA THR A 37 -5.12 -20.08 -3.13
C THR A 37 -6.61 -20.01 -3.44
N LYS A 38 -7.47 -20.77 -2.73
CA LYS A 38 -8.93 -20.64 -2.88
C LYS A 38 -9.46 -19.31 -2.37
N ARG A 39 -8.70 -18.59 -1.53
CA ARG A 39 -9.10 -17.30 -0.93
C ARG A 39 -8.49 -16.11 -1.64
N ILE A 40 -7.50 -16.32 -2.51
CA ILE A 40 -6.71 -15.23 -3.10
C ILE A 40 -7.55 -14.26 -3.90
N TYR A 41 -8.63 -14.73 -4.55
CA TYR A 41 -9.48 -13.89 -5.39
C TYR A 41 -10.11 -12.72 -4.63
N LEU A 42 -10.43 -12.89 -3.34
CA LEU A 42 -10.99 -11.84 -2.49
C LEU A 42 -9.95 -10.77 -2.15
N TRP A 43 -8.71 -11.20 -1.94
CA TRP A 43 -7.65 -10.36 -1.39
C TRP A 43 -6.73 -9.76 -2.45
N ARG A 44 -6.66 -10.39 -3.62
CA ARG A 44 -5.82 -9.98 -4.75
C ARG A 44 -5.94 -8.49 -5.11
N PRO A 45 -7.13 -7.89 -5.28
CA PRO A 45 -7.21 -6.48 -5.61
C PRO A 45 -6.67 -5.58 -4.50
N VAL A 46 -6.91 -5.93 -3.23
CA VAL A 46 -6.46 -5.14 -2.08
C VAL A 46 -4.94 -5.22 -1.92
N VAL A 47 -4.39 -6.44 -1.96
CA VAL A 47 -2.93 -6.68 -1.84
C VAL A 47 -2.19 -6.03 -3.01
N HIS A 48 -2.69 -6.17 -4.24
CA HIS A 48 -2.11 -5.52 -5.40
C HIS A 48 -2.10 -3.99 -5.26
N GLN A 49 -3.21 -3.39 -4.82
CA GLN A 49 -3.29 -1.95 -4.61
C GLN A 49 -2.31 -1.46 -3.54
N LEU A 50 -2.15 -2.22 -2.44
CA LEU A 50 -1.21 -1.90 -1.36
C LEU A 50 0.23 -1.85 -1.85
N LEU A 51 0.65 -2.79 -2.68
CA LEU A 51 2.02 -2.84 -3.22
C LEU A 51 2.36 -1.63 -4.09
N HIS A 52 1.37 -1.04 -4.76
CA HIS A 52 1.60 0.15 -5.58
C HIS A 52 1.70 1.46 -4.80
N ILE A 53 1.31 1.48 -3.51
CA ILE A 53 1.23 2.72 -2.72
C ILE A 53 2.56 3.47 -2.69
N VAL A 54 3.67 2.76 -2.43
CA VAL A 54 5.00 3.38 -2.32
C VAL A 54 5.43 3.96 -3.67
N TYR A 55 5.24 3.19 -4.74
CA TYR A 55 5.55 3.62 -6.09
C TYR A 55 4.77 4.91 -6.46
N PHE A 56 3.47 4.95 -6.21
CA PHE A 56 2.66 6.14 -6.47
C PHE A 56 3.06 7.32 -5.59
N ILE A 57 3.42 7.11 -4.32
CA ILE A 57 3.92 8.18 -3.46
C ILE A 57 5.24 8.76 -4.00
N ARG A 58 6.14 7.91 -4.51
CA ARG A 58 7.43 8.35 -5.09
C ARG A 58 7.21 9.17 -6.37
N LEU A 59 6.22 8.81 -7.19
CA LEU A 59 5.96 9.50 -8.46
C LEU A 59 5.14 10.79 -8.32
N PHE A 60 4.09 10.76 -7.51
CA PHE A 60 3.08 11.83 -7.48
C PHE A 60 3.02 12.57 -6.14
N GLY A 61 3.78 12.11 -5.14
CA GLY A 61 3.77 12.65 -3.80
C GLY A 61 2.69 12.04 -2.89
N PRO A 62 2.46 12.64 -1.71
CA PRO A 62 1.59 12.06 -0.70
C PRO A 62 0.14 11.89 -1.16
N MET A 63 -0.40 10.69 -0.95
CA MET A 63 -1.74 10.28 -1.38
C MET A 63 -2.89 10.76 -0.46
N TYR A 64 -2.69 11.81 0.37
CA TYR A 64 -3.71 12.31 1.32
C TYR A 64 -5.03 12.72 0.64
N LEU A 65 -4.99 13.07 -0.65
CA LEU A 65 -6.16 13.43 -1.47
C LEU A 65 -6.45 12.42 -2.59
N TYR A 66 -5.76 11.28 -2.63
CA TYR A 66 -6.10 10.22 -3.57
C TYR A 66 -7.38 9.52 -3.10
N SER A 67 -8.54 10.12 -3.38
CA SER A 67 -9.67 9.31 -3.80
C SER A 67 -9.33 8.80 -5.20
N GLN A 68 -9.61 7.52 -5.47
CA GLN A 68 -9.24 6.71 -6.64
C GLN A 68 -9.50 7.27 -8.06
N TRP A 69 -9.75 8.57 -8.25
CA TRP A 69 -10.39 9.14 -9.45
C TRP A 69 -9.80 10.47 -9.96
N THR A 70 -8.75 11.03 -9.35
CA THR A 70 -8.20 12.35 -9.75
C THR A 70 -6.74 12.32 -10.20
N ILE A 71 -6.27 11.18 -10.72
CA ILE A 71 -5.02 11.09 -11.52
C ILE A 71 -5.34 10.96 -13.01
N GLU A 72 -6.52 11.39 -13.44
CA GLU A 72 -6.80 11.62 -14.85
C GLU A 72 -6.58 13.12 -15.11
N ARG A 73 -5.45 13.44 -15.74
CA ARG A 73 -5.24 14.65 -16.52
C ARG A 73 -4.40 14.32 -17.74
#